data_AF-A0A7Z9WQF5-F1
#
_entry.id   AF-A0A7Z9WQF5-F1
#
_cell.length_a   1.000
_cell.length_b   1.000
_cell.length_c   1.000
_cell.angle_alpha   90.00
_cell.angle_beta   90.00
_cell.angle_gamma   90.00
#
_symmetry.space_group_name_H-M   'P 1'
#
loop_
_entity.id
_entity.type
_entity.pdbx_description
1 polymer ?
#
loop_
_entity_poly.entity_id
_entity_poly.type
_entity_poly.pdbx_seq_one_letter_code
_entity_poly.pdbx_strand_id
1 'polypeptide(L)' 'MMERFKLMIPGPIELEGEILREMARPLLPHYGEEWLKVYHKILRALRELFR' A
#
# COMPACT_ATOMS: atom_id res chain seq x y z
N MET A 1 -19.69 15.71 11.19
CA MET A 1 -18.52 14.84 10.91
C MET A 1 -18.98 13.41 11.16
N MET A 2 -18.78 12.49 10.22
CA MET A 2 -19.23 11.11 10.40
C MET A 2 -18.27 10.40 11.39
N GLU A 3 -18.79 9.72 12.41
CA GLU A 3 -17.95 8.93 13.31
C GLU A 3 -17.21 7.84 12.52
N ARG A 4 -15.89 7.71 12.73
CA ARG A 4 -15.08 6.64 12.15
C ARG A 4 -15.05 5.45 13.10
N PHE A 5 -15.71 4.37 12.70
CA PHE A 5 -15.69 3.11 13.42
C PHE A 5 -14.57 2.21 12.88
N LYS A 6 -13.78 1.62 13.79
CA LYS A 6 -12.81 0.59 13.41
C LYS A 6 -13.53 -0.65 12.90
N LEU A 7 -13.11 -1.15 11.75
CA LEU A 7 -13.60 -2.41 11.20
C LEU A 7 -13.02 -3.59 11.99
N MET A 8 -13.89 -4.38 12.62
CA MET A 8 -13.55 -5.60 13.37
C MET A 8 -13.84 -6.88 12.57
N ILE A 9 -13.65 -6.83 11.24
CA ILE A 9 -13.85 -7.96 10.33
C ILE A 9 -12.48 -8.54 9.91
N PRO A 10 -12.38 -9.83 9.55
CA PRO A 10 -11.08 -10.47 9.26
C PRO A 10 -10.46 -10.09 7.90
N GLY A 11 -11.08 -9.18 7.15
CA GLY A 11 -10.63 -8.75 5.82
C GLY A 11 -11.79 -8.55 4.84
N PRO A 12 -11.79 -7.49 4.01
CA PRO A 12 -10.86 -6.35 4.03
C PRO A 12 -10.99 -5.54 5.32
N ILE A 13 -9.88 -4.98 5.81
CA ILE A 13 -9.84 -4.18 7.02
C ILE A 13 -9.72 -2.69 6.70
N GLU A 14 -9.89 -1.85 7.72
CA GLU A 14 -9.65 -0.41 7.59
C GLU A 14 -8.16 -0.14 7.37
N LEU A 15 -7.85 0.74 6.42
CA LEU A 15 -6.49 1.22 6.18
C LEU A 15 -6.25 2.53 6.93
N GLU A 16 -5.02 2.70 7.43
CA GLU A 16 -4.62 3.96 8.05
C GLU A 16 -4.71 5.13 7.07
N GLY A 17 -4.96 6.32 7.61
CA GLY A 17 -5.19 7.52 6.80
C GLY A 17 -4.03 7.88 5.88
N GLU A 18 -2.79 7.55 6.27
CA GLU A 18 -1.62 7.74 5.40
C GLU A 18 -1.61 6.80 4.20
N ILE A 19 -1.99 5.54 4.39
CA ILE A 19 -2.05 4.55 3.31
C ILE A 19 -3.12 4.95 2.30
N LEU A 20 -4.29 5.39 2.78
CA LEU A 20 -5.36 5.90 1.92
C LEU A 20 -4.91 7.11 1.08
N ARG A 21 -4.12 8.03 1.66
CA ARG A 21 -3.57 9.18 0.93
C ARG A 21 -2.61 8.75 -0.16
N GLU A 22 -1.72 7.80 0.12
CA GLU A 22 -0.80 7.28 -0.89
C GLU A 22 -1.53 6.51 -2.00
N MET A 23 -2.56 5.72 -1.67
CA MET A 23 -3.39 5.01 -2.65
C MET A 23 -4.23 5.95 -3.52
N ALA A 24 -4.54 7.15 -3.05
CA ALA A 24 -5.25 8.17 -3.83
C ALA A 24 -4.36 8.88 -4.87
N ARG A 25 -3.05 8.61 -4.88
CA ARG A 25 -2.13 9.19 -5.86
C ARG A 25 -2.34 8.59 -7.25
N PRO A 26 -2.04 9.34 -8.33
CA PRO A 26 -2.07 8.80 -9.69
C PRO A 26 -1.22 7.54 -9.83
N LEU A 27 -1.75 6.56 -10.55
CA LEU A 27 -1.04 5.32 -10.81
C LEU A 27 0.18 5.55 -11.70
N LEU A 28 1.27 4.86 -11.38
CA LEU A 28 2.39 4.70 -12.30
C LEU A 28 2.03 3.65 -13.36
N PRO A 29 2.45 3.84 -14.62
CA PRO A 29 2.37 2.78 -15.60
C PRO A 29 3.11 1.53 -15.09
N HIS A 30 2.50 0.35 -15.21
CA HIS A 30 3.06 -0.91 -14.69
C HIS A 30 4.18 -1.48 -15.59
N TYR A 31 5.06 -0.61 -16.06
CA TYR A 31 6.18 -0.92 -16.94
C TYR A 31 7.21 0.21 -16.91
N GLY A 32 8.38 -0.05 -17.47
CA GLY A 32 9.47 0.92 -17.52
C GLY A 32 10.28 1.00 -16.23
N GLU A 33 11.33 1.81 -16.28
CA GLU A 33 12.35 1.86 -15.24
C GLU A 33 11.80 2.35 -13.89
N GLU A 34 10.94 3.37 -13.91
CA GLU A 34 10.37 3.95 -12.68
C GLU A 34 9.49 2.97 -11.92
N TRP A 35 8.69 2.16 -12.64
CA TRP A 35 7.93 1.09 -12.01
C TRP A 35 8.84 0.00 -11.44
N LEU A 36 9.87 -0.41 -12.18
CA LEU A 36 10.81 -1.43 -11.74
C LEU A 36 11.55 -1.02 -10.46
N LYS A 37 11.84 0.28 -10.27
CA LYS A 37 12.42 0.81 -9.02
C LYS A 37 11.51 0.55 -7.82
N VAL A 38 10.21 0.83 -7.95
CA VAL A 38 9.22 0.58 -6.90
C VAL A 38 9.07 -0.92 -6.66
N TYR A 39 8.89 -1.71 -7.72
CA TYR A 39 8.72 -3.16 -7.64
C TYR A 39 9.88 -3.85 -6.91
N HIS A 40 11.13 -3.60 -7.34
CA HIS A 40 12.30 -4.20 -6.70
C HIS A 40 12.51 -3.71 -5.27
N LYS A 41 12.14 -2.46 -4.94
CA LYS A 41 12.17 -1.95 -3.56
C LYS A 41 11.26 -2.79 -2.66
N ILE A 42 10.02 -3.05 -3.09
CA ILE A 42 9.06 -3.84 -2.32
C ILE A 42 9.54 -5.29 -2.17
N LEU A 43 10.01 -5.93 -3.26
CA LEU A 43 10.53 -7.30 -3.18
C LEU A 43 11.71 -7.43 -2.18
N ARG A 44 12.63 -6.46 -2.15
CA ARG A 44 13.73 -6.48 -1.17
C ARG A 44 13.22 -6.39 0.25
N ALA A 45 12.30 -5.47 0.53
CA ALA A 45 11.72 -5.30 1.86
C ALA A 45 10.96 -6.56 2.31
N LEU A 46 10.18 -7.18 1.43
CA LEU A 46 9.47 -8.43 1.73
C LEU A 46 10.47 -9.56 2.02
N ARG A 47 11.54 -9.69 1.22
CA ARG A 47 12.59 -10.69 1.47
C ARG A 47 13.30 -10.47 2.80
N GLU A 48 13.47 -9.23 3.24
CA GLU A 48 14.05 -8.91 4.55
C GLU A 48 13.09 -9.21 5.70
N LEU A 49 11.79 -8.94 5.51
CA LEU A 49 10.76 -9.19 6.51
C LEU A 49 10.53 -10.69 6.78
N PHE A 50 10.56 -11.51 5.72
CA PHE A 50 10.27 -12.94 5.78
C PHE A 50 11.52 -13.84 5.79
N ARG A 51 12.67 -13.28 6.16
CA ARG A 51 13.95 -13.99 6.23
C ARG A 51 14.08 -14.86 7.47
#